data_AF-A0A7S0BX48-F1
#
_entry.id   AF-A0A7S0BX48-F1
#
_cell.length_a   1.000
_cell.length_b   1.000
_cell.length_c   1.000
_cell.angle_alpha   90.00
_cell.angle_beta   90.00
_cell.angle_gamma   90.00
#
_symmetry.space_group_name_H-M   'P 1'
#
loop_
_entity.id
_entity.type
_entity.pdbx_description
1 polymer ?
#
loop_
_entity_poly.entity_id
_entity_poly.type
_entity_poly.pdbx_seq_one_letter_code
_entity_poly.pdbx_strand_id
1 'polypeptide(L)'
;GAVTTTAAIDSTLLTASGLAVLEAGAIISGAITTAAAISASGLVKAANGLIVSGAMTTTAAIDSSAITASGLVSFEAGAVISGAIMTTAALSASGLMKGTSGLIVSGAVTTTATIHSTGMTSTGVVTCVSINQTSDKKFKKNIEPIANSLDIVQRLHGVKYLWRSEEYPNRHIFNNKIQMGLIAQDVEKVLPDVVSTDSDGLKSIGYTQLIPLLLEAIKALSSNSKRNDLVKNQSIRILRDDVDRLQYQVAEYKKLL
;
A
#
# COMPACT_ATOMS: atom_id res chain seq x y z
N GLY A 1 46.80 2.13 -0.89
CA GLY A 1 46.90 3.34 -0.05
C GLY A 1 45.62 4.15 -0.15
N ALA A 2 45.42 5.11 0.76
CA ALA A 2 44.33 6.09 0.66
C ALA A 2 44.62 7.08 -0.49
N VAL A 3 43.56 7.61 -1.11
CA VAL A 3 43.65 8.64 -2.16
C VAL A 3 43.10 9.94 -1.58
N THR A 4 43.90 11.00 -1.57
CA THR A 4 43.46 12.33 -1.15
C THR A 4 43.92 13.32 -2.20
N THR A 5 42.98 14.04 -2.85
CA THR A 5 43.33 15.05 -3.86
C THR A 5 42.60 16.37 -3.61
N THR A 6 43.36 17.45 -3.72
CA THR A 6 42.88 18.84 -3.72
C THR A 6 42.82 19.43 -5.14
N ALA A 7 43.24 18.66 -6.16
CA ALA A 7 43.14 18.96 -7.58
C ALA A 7 42.26 17.94 -8.30
N ALA A 8 41.67 18.34 -9.44
CA ALA A 8 40.76 17.50 -10.20
C ALA A 8 41.48 16.28 -10.77
N ILE A 9 40.85 15.11 -10.65
CA ILE A 9 41.33 13.87 -11.28
C ILE A 9 40.63 13.69 -12.63
N ASP A 10 41.42 13.57 -13.69
CA ASP A 10 40.97 13.10 -15.01
C ASP A 10 41.73 11.81 -15.34
N SER A 11 41.02 10.68 -15.43
CA SER A 11 41.61 9.35 -15.59
C SER A 11 40.64 8.37 -16.26
N THR A 12 41.19 7.26 -16.75
CA THR A 12 40.43 6.12 -17.29
C THR A 12 39.91 5.17 -16.20
N LEU A 13 40.57 5.11 -15.04
CA LEU A 13 40.16 4.27 -13.92
C LEU A 13 40.63 4.88 -12.60
N LEU A 14 39.87 4.71 -11.54
CA LEU A 14 40.31 5.00 -10.18
C LEU A 14 40.08 3.79 -9.28
N THR A 15 41.16 3.26 -8.70
CA THR A 15 41.10 2.16 -7.73
C THR A 15 41.82 2.57 -6.44
N ALA A 16 41.14 2.49 -5.31
CA ALA A 16 41.73 2.79 -4.00
C ALA A 16 41.46 1.65 -2.99
N SER A 17 42.48 1.28 -2.23
CA SER A 17 42.35 0.28 -1.17
C SER A 17 41.99 0.89 0.20
N GLY A 18 42.07 2.22 0.33
CA GLY A 18 41.73 2.98 1.54
C GLY A 18 40.69 4.07 1.25
N LEU A 19 40.49 4.97 2.22
CA LEU A 19 39.59 6.12 2.06
C LEU A 19 39.96 6.94 0.82
N ALA A 20 38.97 7.34 0.03
CA ALA A 20 39.13 8.29 -1.07
C ALA A 20 38.49 9.64 -0.71
N VAL A 21 39.30 10.70 -0.66
CA VAL A 21 38.86 12.08 -0.42
C VAL A 21 39.06 12.90 -1.71
N LEU A 22 37.96 13.39 -2.29
CA LEU A 22 37.92 14.07 -3.59
C LEU A 22 37.39 15.50 -3.45
N GLU A 23 38.28 16.47 -3.25
CA GLU A 23 37.85 17.85 -2.96
C GLU A 23 37.59 18.70 -4.21
N ALA A 24 38.42 18.55 -5.25
CA ALA A 24 38.26 19.28 -6.52
C ALA A 24 37.49 18.51 -7.60
N GLY A 25 37.01 17.30 -7.28
CA GLY A 25 36.23 16.43 -8.16
C GLY A 25 37.05 15.36 -8.89
N ALA A 26 36.35 14.37 -9.45
CA ALA A 26 36.92 13.29 -10.24
C ALA A 26 36.03 13.03 -11.45
N ILE A 27 36.61 13.12 -12.65
CA ILE A 27 35.96 12.79 -13.92
C ILE A 27 36.64 11.54 -14.45
N ILE A 28 35.97 10.40 -14.34
CA ILE A 28 36.52 9.09 -14.68
C ILE A 28 35.72 8.46 -15.80
N SER A 29 36.39 8.19 -16.93
CA SER A 29 35.78 7.54 -18.10
C SER A 29 35.57 6.03 -17.93
N GLY A 30 36.12 5.44 -16.87
CA GLY A 30 35.83 4.07 -16.42
C GLY A 30 35.09 4.03 -15.09
N ALA A 31 35.41 3.03 -14.27
CA ALA A 31 34.81 2.85 -12.96
C ALA A 31 35.64 3.50 -11.85
N ILE A 32 34.99 3.83 -10.74
CA ILE A 32 35.65 4.12 -9.49
C ILE A 32 35.39 2.96 -8.54
N THR A 33 36.44 2.33 -8.03
CA THR A 33 36.36 1.20 -7.11
C THR A 33 37.15 1.48 -5.84
N THR A 34 36.49 1.46 -4.69
CA THR A 34 37.14 1.65 -3.40
C THR A 34 36.81 0.52 -2.44
N ALA A 35 37.83 -0.03 -1.78
CA ALA A 35 37.67 -1.02 -0.73
C ALA A 35 37.25 -0.40 0.63
N ALA A 36 37.23 0.94 0.73
CA ALA A 36 36.77 1.69 1.88
C ALA A 36 35.77 2.79 1.46
N ALA A 37 35.56 3.80 2.31
CA ALA A 37 34.62 4.88 2.07
C ALA A 37 35.09 5.90 1.01
N ILE A 38 34.14 6.69 0.52
CA ILE A 38 34.37 7.88 -0.32
C ILE A 38 33.79 9.11 0.39
N SER A 39 34.57 10.18 0.45
CA SER A 39 34.13 11.52 0.86
C SER A 39 34.46 12.50 -0.26
N ALA A 40 33.45 13.06 -0.94
CA ALA A 40 33.68 13.95 -2.07
C ALA A 40 32.94 15.29 -1.90
N SER A 41 33.67 16.39 -2.04
CA SER A 41 33.10 17.75 -2.07
C SER A 41 33.18 18.41 -3.45
N GLY A 42 33.86 17.78 -4.41
CA GLY A 42 33.79 18.13 -5.83
C GLY A 42 32.94 17.14 -6.64
N LEU A 43 32.61 17.50 -7.88
CA LEU A 43 31.83 16.67 -8.81
C LEU A 43 32.45 15.26 -8.92
N VAL A 44 31.64 14.22 -8.73
CA VAL A 44 32.06 12.83 -8.99
C VAL A 44 31.35 12.33 -10.23
N LYS A 45 32.14 12.03 -11.27
CA LYS A 45 31.67 11.42 -12.51
C LYS A 45 32.35 10.07 -12.74
N ALA A 46 31.54 9.01 -12.87
CA ALA A 46 32.03 7.65 -13.13
C ALA A 46 31.21 6.99 -14.24
N ALA A 47 31.78 6.92 -15.45
CA ALA A 47 31.07 6.43 -16.62
C ALA A 47 30.71 4.94 -16.54
N ASN A 48 31.53 4.11 -15.87
CA ASN A 48 31.26 2.67 -15.65
C ASN A 48 30.87 2.34 -14.19
N GLY A 49 30.44 3.35 -13.44
CA GLY A 49 29.82 3.18 -12.14
C GLY A 49 30.78 3.31 -10.97
N LEU A 50 30.18 3.27 -9.78
CA LEU A 50 30.84 3.51 -8.51
C LEU A 50 30.63 2.30 -7.60
N ILE A 51 31.73 1.63 -7.22
CA ILE A 51 31.71 0.43 -6.37
C ILE A 51 32.48 0.73 -5.08
N VAL A 52 31.78 0.77 -3.96
CA VAL A 52 32.29 1.22 -2.66
C VAL A 52 31.97 0.20 -1.59
N SER A 53 32.99 -0.46 -1.04
CA SER A 53 32.78 -1.43 0.05
C SER A 53 32.49 -0.76 1.40
N GLY A 54 32.54 0.58 1.47
CA GLY A 54 32.22 1.40 2.64
C GLY A 54 31.08 2.40 2.42
N ALA A 55 31.04 3.45 3.24
CA ALA A 55 30.10 4.56 3.08
C ALA A 55 30.50 5.50 1.93
N MET A 56 29.53 6.21 1.38
CA MET A 56 29.72 7.24 0.37
C MET A 56 29.02 8.51 0.82
N THR A 57 29.77 9.58 1.02
CA THR A 57 29.23 10.90 1.36
C THR A 57 29.69 11.90 0.32
N THR A 58 28.76 12.50 -0.41
CA THR A 58 29.08 13.56 -1.36
C THR A 58 28.27 14.81 -1.10
N THR A 59 28.96 15.95 -1.04
CA THR A 59 28.31 17.26 -0.90
C THR A 59 28.09 17.93 -2.25
N ALA A 60 28.85 17.52 -3.28
CA ALA A 60 28.64 17.91 -4.67
C ALA A 60 27.80 16.89 -5.47
N ALA A 61 27.37 17.31 -6.66
CA ALA A 61 26.59 16.48 -7.56
C ALA A 61 27.35 15.22 -8.00
N ILE A 62 26.60 14.15 -8.28
CA ILE A 62 27.11 12.90 -8.87
C ILE A 62 26.49 12.67 -10.25
N ASP A 63 27.32 12.23 -11.20
CA ASP A 63 26.93 11.67 -12.49
C ASP A 63 27.55 10.27 -12.64
N SER A 64 26.76 9.20 -12.50
CA SER A 64 27.28 7.83 -12.51
C SER A 64 26.38 6.87 -13.28
N SER A 65 26.96 5.85 -13.90
CA SER A 65 26.14 4.80 -14.52
C SER A 65 25.52 3.82 -13.53
N ALA A 66 26.13 3.56 -12.39
CA ALA A 66 25.54 2.77 -11.31
C ALA A 66 26.21 3.10 -9.98
N ILE A 67 25.55 2.81 -8.87
CA ILE A 67 26.16 2.90 -7.53
C ILE A 67 25.93 1.59 -6.80
N THR A 68 27.01 0.96 -6.36
CA THR A 68 26.99 -0.18 -5.45
C THR A 68 27.77 0.21 -4.20
N ALA A 69 27.10 0.27 -3.05
CA ALA A 69 27.71 0.66 -1.79
C ALA A 69 27.28 -0.24 -0.64
N SER A 70 28.21 -0.67 0.21
CA SER A 70 27.86 -1.49 1.38
C SER A 70 27.55 -0.67 2.64
N GLY A 71 27.95 0.61 2.68
CA GLY A 71 27.65 1.55 3.77
C GLY A 71 26.60 2.60 3.42
N LEU A 72 26.40 3.55 4.35
CA LEU A 72 25.53 4.72 4.15
C LEU A 72 25.89 5.44 2.84
N VAL A 73 24.89 5.77 2.04
CA VAL A 73 25.05 6.62 0.85
C VAL A 73 24.34 7.94 1.11
N SER A 74 25.05 9.06 1.06
CA SER A 74 24.54 10.40 1.36
C SER A 74 24.85 11.39 0.24
N PHE A 75 23.82 11.99 -0.36
CA PHE A 75 23.93 13.00 -1.43
C PHE A 75 23.36 14.35 -1.00
N GLU A 76 24.18 15.40 -0.94
CA GLU A 76 23.71 16.73 -0.52
C GLU A 76 23.13 17.55 -1.69
N ALA A 77 23.89 17.70 -2.78
CA ALA A 77 23.53 18.52 -3.95
C ALA A 77 22.65 17.80 -5.01
N GLY A 78 22.36 16.50 -4.83
CA GLY A 78 21.58 15.66 -5.75
C GLY A 78 22.44 14.70 -6.60
N ALA A 79 21.78 13.82 -7.33
CA ALA A 79 22.45 12.78 -8.12
C ALA A 79 21.71 12.47 -9.43
N VAL A 80 22.47 12.33 -10.52
CA VAL A 80 21.98 11.81 -11.81
C VAL A 80 22.61 10.45 -12.04
N ILE A 81 21.79 9.40 -12.04
CA ILE A 81 22.28 8.01 -12.06
C ILE A 81 21.52 7.26 -13.15
N SER A 82 22.24 6.78 -14.18
CA SER A 82 21.57 6.14 -15.32
C SER A 82 21.15 4.68 -15.07
N GLY A 83 21.86 3.99 -14.18
CA GLY A 83 21.57 2.61 -13.74
C GLY A 83 21.06 2.54 -12.32
N ALA A 84 21.14 1.34 -11.72
CA ALA A 84 20.60 1.08 -10.39
C ALA A 84 21.50 1.65 -9.28
N ILE A 85 20.86 2.02 -8.17
CA ILE A 85 21.52 2.21 -6.88
C ILE A 85 21.25 0.97 -6.06
N MET A 86 22.32 0.30 -5.65
CA MET A 86 22.31 -0.90 -4.82
C MET A 86 23.06 -0.57 -3.53
N THR A 87 22.33 -0.47 -2.41
CA THR A 87 22.95 -0.29 -1.10
C THR A 87 22.39 -1.25 -0.08
N THR A 88 23.27 -1.76 0.78
CA THR A 88 22.90 -2.61 1.92
C THR A 88 22.57 -1.80 3.19
N ALA A 89 22.77 -0.48 3.16
CA ALA A 89 22.49 0.43 4.26
C ALA A 89 21.49 1.52 3.85
N ALA A 90 21.32 2.54 4.68
CA ALA A 90 20.43 3.67 4.37
C ALA A 90 20.94 4.47 3.17
N LEU A 91 20.00 4.99 2.38
CA LEU A 91 20.24 6.01 1.36
C LEU A 91 19.60 7.32 1.83
N SER A 92 20.40 8.38 1.93
CA SER A 92 19.98 9.73 2.28
C SER A 92 20.28 10.67 1.13
N ALA A 93 19.31 11.48 0.72
CA ALA A 93 19.52 12.53 -0.27
C ALA A 93 18.68 13.76 0.06
N SER A 94 19.31 14.93 0.09
CA SER A 94 18.61 16.21 0.25
C SER A 94 18.35 16.90 -1.09
N GLY A 95 19.14 16.60 -2.12
CA GLY A 95 18.94 17.09 -3.49
C GLY A 95 18.06 16.18 -4.35
N LEU A 96 17.73 16.63 -5.57
CA LEU A 96 17.01 15.82 -6.54
C LEU A 96 17.83 14.58 -6.92
N MET A 97 17.24 13.40 -6.77
CA MET A 97 17.78 12.16 -7.34
C MET A 97 17.02 11.82 -8.62
N LYS A 98 17.71 11.85 -9.76
CA LYS A 98 17.17 11.42 -11.05
C LYS A 98 17.80 10.08 -11.44
N GLY A 99 17.06 9.00 -11.23
CA GLY A 99 17.38 7.67 -11.72
C GLY A 99 16.62 7.35 -13.01
N THR A 100 17.27 6.72 -14.01
CA THR A 100 16.53 6.11 -15.15
C THR A 100 16.22 4.62 -14.94
N SER A 101 16.76 4.00 -13.89
CA SER A 101 16.49 2.63 -13.47
C SER A 101 15.83 2.59 -12.08
N GLY A 102 15.54 1.39 -11.56
CA GLY A 102 14.96 1.19 -10.22
C GLY A 102 15.93 1.51 -9.06
N LEU A 103 15.35 1.85 -7.91
CA LEU A 103 16.04 1.97 -6.63
C LEU A 103 15.85 0.68 -5.82
N ILE A 104 16.93 0.00 -5.46
CA ILE A 104 16.90 -1.22 -4.63
C ILE A 104 17.59 -0.91 -3.29
N VAL A 105 16.81 -0.79 -2.23
CA VAL A 105 17.29 -0.54 -0.87
C VAL A 105 16.90 -1.74 -0.01
N SER A 106 17.88 -2.46 0.55
CA SER A 106 17.59 -3.55 1.50
C SER A 106 17.31 -3.05 2.92
N GLY A 107 17.60 -1.76 3.19
CA GLY A 107 17.30 -1.07 4.43
C GLY A 107 16.01 -0.24 4.39
N ALA A 108 15.87 0.69 5.33
CA ALA A 108 14.73 1.60 5.40
C ALA A 108 14.87 2.76 4.38
N VAL A 109 13.74 3.13 3.77
CA VAL A 109 13.59 4.38 3.02
C VAL A 109 12.71 5.32 3.85
N THR A 110 13.28 6.43 4.31
CA THR A 110 12.57 7.44 5.09
C THR A 110 12.37 8.69 4.24
N THR A 111 11.11 9.08 4.04
CA THR A 111 10.75 10.31 3.32
C THR A 111 10.00 11.26 4.26
N THR A 112 10.45 12.50 4.36
CA THR A 112 9.79 13.55 5.16
C THR A 112 8.76 14.36 4.36
N ALA A 113 8.72 14.15 3.03
CA ALA A 113 7.82 14.82 2.10
C ALA A 113 6.91 13.81 1.38
N THR A 114 6.36 14.18 0.22
CA THR A 114 5.45 13.33 -0.56
C THR A 114 6.19 12.30 -1.40
N ILE A 115 5.59 11.11 -1.54
CA ILE A 115 5.96 10.11 -2.53
C ILE A 115 4.91 10.14 -3.64
N HIS A 116 5.32 10.46 -4.87
CA HIS A 116 4.47 10.32 -6.05
C HIS A 116 4.84 9.03 -6.79
N SER A 117 3.95 8.04 -6.75
CA SER A 117 4.11 6.78 -7.46
C SER A 117 2.86 6.46 -8.28
N THR A 118 3.05 5.87 -9.46
CA THR A 118 1.95 5.36 -10.30
C THR A 118 1.38 4.04 -9.78
N GLY A 119 2.11 3.34 -8.90
CA GLY A 119 1.67 2.09 -8.27
C GLY A 119 2.49 1.76 -7.02
N MET A 120 1.89 1.04 -6.09
CA MET A 120 2.56 0.56 -4.88
C MET A 120 2.03 -0.82 -4.51
N THR A 121 2.91 -1.82 -4.57
CA THR A 121 2.62 -3.16 -4.05
C THR A 121 3.40 -3.34 -2.76
N SER A 122 2.70 -3.53 -1.65
CA SER A 122 3.30 -3.89 -0.36
C SER A 122 2.99 -5.34 -0.07
N THR A 123 4.03 -6.14 0.18
CA THR A 123 3.88 -7.51 0.70
C THR A 123 3.76 -7.55 2.22
N GLY A 124 3.74 -6.38 2.88
CA GLY A 124 3.70 -6.24 4.34
C GLY A 124 2.63 -5.30 4.86
N VAL A 125 2.81 -4.84 6.10
CA VAL A 125 1.83 -3.96 6.79
C VAL A 125 2.04 -2.50 6.37
N VAL A 126 0.95 -1.83 5.97
CA VAL A 126 0.92 -0.39 5.69
C VAL A 126 0.24 0.33 6.84
N THR A 127 1.00 1.16 7.57
CA THR A 127 0.47 2.03 8.64
C THR A 127 0.43 3.47 8.13
N CYS A 128 -0.73 4.10 8.17
CA CYS A 128 -0.94 5.47 7.71
C CYS A 128 -1.99 6.19 8.57
N VAL A 129 -1.94 7.52 8.60
CA VAL A 129 -2.93 8.34 9.32
C VAL A 129 -4.29 8.30 8.62
N SER A 130 -4.31 8.38 7.28
CA SER A 130 -5.53 8.28 6.48
C SER A 130 -5.23 7.85 5.04
N ILE A 131 -6.24 7.30 4.37
CA ILE A 131 -6.20 6.93 2.95
C ILE A 131 -7.33 7.69 2.25
N ASN A 132 -7.00 8.51 1.25
CA ASN A 132 -7.98 9.15 0.38
C ASN A 132 -7.95 8.51 -1.01
N GLN A 133 -9.11 8.07 -1.50
CA GLN A 133 -9.26 7.40 -2.79
C GLN A 133 -9.99 8.31 -3.77
N THR A 134 -9.41 8.54 -4.95
CA THR A 134 -10.02 9.36 -6.01
C THR A 134 -11.42 8.84 -6.36
N SER A 135 -12.43 9.69 -6.19
CA SER A 135 -13.83 9.29 -6.36
C SER A 135 -14.71 10.32 -7.10
N ASP A 136 -14.08 11.30 -7.75
CA ASP A 136 -14.73 12.37 -8.52
C ASP A 136 -15.63 11.81 -9.63
N LYS A 137 -16.85 12.35 -9.76
CA LYS A 137 -17.87 11.93 -10.74
C LYS A 137 -17.34 12.01 -12.18
N LYS A 138 -16.47 12.98 -12.50
CA LYS A 138 -15.94 13.16 -13.87
C LYS A 138 -15.10 11.98 -14.35
N PHE A 139 -14.56 11.18 -13.43
CA PHE A 139 -13.75 9.99 -13.74
C PHE A 139 -14.57 8.69 -13.71
N LYS A 140 -15.90 8.77 -13.56
CA LYS A 140 -16.81 7.62 -13.46
C LYS A 140 -17.79 7.62 -14.62
N LYS A 141 -18.09 6.42 -15.15
CA LYS A 141 -19.09 6.17 -16.20
C LYS A 141 -19.99 5.01 -15.76
N ASN A 142 -21.18 4.90 -16.35
CA ASN A 142 -22.16 3.83 -16.08
C ASN A 142 -22.47 3.70 -14.57
N ILE A 143 -22.85 4.82 -13.94
CA ILE A 143 -23.12 4.87 -12.50
C ILE A 143 -24.51 4.31 -12.24
N GLU A 144 -24.57 3.14 -11.60
CA GLU A 144 -25.81 2.45 -11.24
C GLU A 144 -25.93 2.27 -9.71
N PRO A 145 -27.16 2.23 -9.15
CA PRO A 145 -27.36 1.89 -7.75
C PRO A 145 -26.93 0.45 -7.43
N ILE A 146 -26.42 0.21 -6.22
CA ILE A 146 -26.12 -1.15 -5.74
C ILE A 146 -27.44 -1.82 -5.34
N ALA A 147 -27.99 -2.65 -6.23
CA ALA A 147 -29.19 -3.43 -5.98
C ALA A 147 -28.89 -4.69 -5.14
N ASN A 148 -29.92 -5.23 -4.47
CA ASN A 148 -29.85 -6.48 -3.69
C ASN A 148 -28.73 -6.54 -2.63
N SER A 149 -28.29 -5.38 -2.14
CA SER A 149 -27.17 -5.23 -1.21
C SER A 149 -27.30 -6.11 0.04
N LEU A 150 -28.50 -6.17 0.63
CA LEU A 150 -28.76 -6.98 1.83
C LEU A 150 -28.63 -8.48 1.57
N ASP A 151 -29.15 -8.98 0.44
CA ASP A 151 -29.03 -10.39 0.04
C ASP A 151 -27.58 -10.77 -0.22
N ILE A 152 -26.85 -9.93 -0.95
CA ILE A 152 -25.43 -10.11 -1.23
C ILE A 152 -24.65 -10.24 0.09
N VAL A 153 -24.86 -9.32 1.03
CA VAL A 153 -24.17 -9.33 2.34
C VAL A 153 -24.54 -10.56 3.17
N GLN A 154 -25.80 -11.01 3.14
CA GLN A 154 -26.24 -12.21 3.85
C GLN A 154 -25.58 -13.50 3.36
N ARG A 155 -25.12 -13.53 2.11
CA ARG A 155 -24.39 -14.66 1.53
C ARG A 155 -22.89 -14.67 1.85
N LEU A 156 -22.36 -13.58 2.40
CA LEU A 156 -20.95 -13.47 2.80
C LEU A 156 -20.75 -14.02 4.22
N HIS A 157 -19.64 -14.72 4.43
CA HIS A 157 -19.32 -15.37 5.72
C HIS A 157 -18.08 -14.72 6.33
N GLY A 158 -18.27 -14.00 7.43
CA GLY A 158 -17.18 -13.54 8.28
C GLY A 158 -16.55 -14.71 9.03
N VAL A 159 -15.23 -14.83 8.98
CA VAL A 159 -14.49 -15.93 9.61
C VAL A 159 -13.41 -15.40 10.56
N LYS A 160 -13.08 -16.22 11.56
CA LYS A 160 -11.86 -16.07 12.36
C LYS A 160 -10.86 -17.12 11.91
N TYR A 161 -9.60 -16.74 11.74
CA TYR A 161 -8.58 -17.66 11.25
C TYR A 161 -7.20 -17.37 11.86
N LEU A 162 -6.32 -18.36 11.79
CA LEU A 162 -4.88 -18.24 12.02
C LEU A 162 -4.18 -18.41 10.68
N TRP A 163 -3.08 -17.68 10.49
CA TRP A 163 -2.22 -17.94 9.35
C TRP A 163 -1.50 -19.28 9.53
N ARG A 164 -1.32 -20.01 8.42
CA ARG A 164 -0.48 -21.22 8.37
C ARG A 164 1.01 -20.84 8.30
N SER A 165 1.48 -20.12 9.31
CA SER A 165 2.86 -19.59 9.38
C SER A 165 3.93 -20.69 9.31
N GLU A 166 3.66 -21.86 9.90
CA GLU A 166 4.56 -23.02 9.89
C GLU A 166 4.66 -23.71 8.53
N GLU A 167 3.55 -23.79 7.79
CA GLU A 167 3.51 -24.40 6.44
C GLU A 167 4.08 -23.44 5.37
N TYR A 168 4.06 -22.13 5.63
CA TYR A 168 4.53 -21.10 4.71
C TYR A 168 5.58 -20.19 5.37
N PRO A 169 6.76 -20.72 5.75
CA PRO A 169 7.77 -19.96 6.51
C PRO A 169 8.35 -18.77 5.76
N ASN A 170 8.30 -18.78 4.42
CA ASN A 170 8.71 -17.65 3.56
C ASN A 170 7.71 -16.48 3.57
N ARG A 171 6.54 -16.62 4.20
CA ARG A 171 5.55 -15.55 4.39
C ARG A 171 5.74 -14.93 5.76
N HIS A 172 6.84 -14.21 5.97
CA HIS A 172 7.25 -13.67 7.28
C HIS A 172 6.23 -12.75 7.98
N ILE A 173 5.20 -12.26 7.28
CA ILE A 173 4.09 -11.49 7.85
C ILE A 173 3.11 -12.38 8.63
N PHE A 174 3.02 -13.66 8.28
CA PHE A 174 2.11 -14.61 8.91
C PHE A 174 2.55 -14.88 10.34
N ASN A 175 1.67 -14.57 11.27
CA ASN A 175 1.87 -14.77 12.70
C ASN A 175 0.73 -15.59 13.31
N ASN A 176 0.96 -16.08 14.52
CA ASN A 176 0.02 -16.96 15.22
C ASN A 176 -1.08 -16.19 15.97
N LYS A 177 -1.39 -14.95 15.57
CA LYS A 177 -2.51 -14.19 16.16
C LYS A 177 -3.77 -14.43 15.36
N ILE A 178 -4.89 -14.60 16.07
CA ILE A 178 -6.22 -14.74 15.47
C ILE A 178 -6.54 -13.48 14.66
N GLN A 179 -6.89 -13.66 13.40
CA GLN A 179 -7.37 -12.64 12.49
C GLN A 179 -8.88 -12.79 12.27
N MET A 180 -9.52 -11.72 11.81
CA MET A 180 -10.91 -11.75 11.34
C MET A 180 -10.98 -11.21 9.92
N GLY A 181 -11.80 -11.83 9.07
CA GLY A 181 -11.94 -11.39 7.69
C GLY A 181 -12.88 -12.28 6.90
N LEU A 182 -12.65 -12.31 5.59
CA LEU A 182 -13.40 -13.08 4.60
C LEU A 182 -12.46 -14.01 3.83
N ILE A 183 -13.00 -15.12 3.31
CA ILE A 183 -12.29 -16.02 2.40
C ILE A 183 -12.50 -15.54 0.97
N ALA A 184 -11.42 -15.21 0.25
CA ALA A 184 -11.50 -14.61 -1.08
C ALA A 184 -12.26 -15.49 -2.09
N GLN A 185 -12.08 -16.81 -2.02
CA GLN A 185 -12.74 -17.79 -2.88
C GLN A 185 -14.26 -17.86 -2.63
N ASP A 186 -14.71 -17.61 -1.39
CA ASP A 186 -16.14 -17.60 -1.08
C ASP A 186 -16.77 -16.27 -1.49
N VAL A 187 -16.04 -15.15 -1.32
CA VAL A 187 -16.46 -13.84 -1.82
C VAL A 187 -16.60 -13.86 -3.33
N GLU A 188 -15.67 -14.48 -4.06
CA GLU A 188 -15.67 -14.54 -5.52
C GLU A 188 -16.95 -15.17 -6.10
N LYS A 189 -17.55 -16.16 -5.42
CA LYS A 189 -18.81 -16.81 -5.85
C LYS A 189 -20.02 -15.87 -5.78
N VAL A 190 -19.93 -14.79 -5.00
CA VAL A 190 -21.04 -13.87 -4.72
C VAL A 190 -20.78 -12.50 -5.35
N LEU A 191 -19.55 -12.00 -5.24
CA LEU A 191 -19.12 -10.67 -5.64
C LEU A 191 -17.72 -10.76 -6.27
N PRO A 192 -17.59 -11.26 -7.50
CA PRO A 192 -16.29 -11.48 -8.15
C PRO A 192 -15.51 -10.18 -8.37
N ASP A 193 -16.20 -9.06 -8.59
CA ASP A 193 -15.58 -7.77 -8.94
C ASP A 193 -14.69 -7.18 -7.83
N VAL A 194 -14.87 -7.62 -6.57
CA VAL A 194 -14.03 -7.16 -5.44
C VAL A 194 -12.84 -8.08 -5.16
N VAL A 195 -12.69 -9.19 -5.90
CA VAL A 195 -11.61 -10.16 -5.74
C VAL A 195 -10.60 -9.97 -6.87
N SER A 196 -9.34 -9.83 -6.51
CA SER A 196 -8.23 -9.76 -7.47
C SER A 196 -7.39 -11.03 -7.36
N THR A 197 -6.94 -11.56 -8.51
CA THR A 197 -6.02 -12.69 -8.58
C THR A 197 -4.70 -12.18 -9.16
N ASP A 198 -3.59 -12.42 -8.47
CA ASP A 198 -2.26 -12.03 -8.97
C ASP A 198 -1.70 -13.05 -9.98
N SER A 199 -0.48 -12.80 -10.47
CA SER A 199 0.20 -13.67 -11.44
C SER A 199 0.47 -15.08 -10.92
N ASP A 200 0.53 -15.26 -9.61
CA ASP A 200 0.80 -16.55 -8.96
C ASP A 200 -0.50 -17.29 -8.60
N GLY A 201 -1.66 -16.72 -8.97
CA GLY A 201 -2.97 -17.28 -8.68
C GLY A 201 -3.47 -16.97 -7.26
N LEU A 202 -2.80 -16.11 -6.50
CA LEU A 202 -3.22 -15.76 -5.15
C LEU A 202 -4.35 -14.74 -5.21
N LYS A 203 -5.40 -15.00 -4.42
CA LYS A 203 -6.59 -14.15 -4.37
C LYS A 203 -6.52 -13.18 -3.20
N SER A 204 -6.91 -11.94 -3.46
CA SER A 204 -7.01 -10.86 -2.47
C SER A 204 -8.36 -10.14 -2.60
N ILE A 205 -8.78 -9.45 -1.52
CA ILE A 205 -10.09 -8.78 -1.45
C ILE A 205 -9.89 -7.28 -1.33
N GLY A 206 -10.59 -6.51 -2.17
CA GLY A 206 -10.72 -5.06 -2.04
C GLY A 206 -11.69 -4.68 -0.92
N TYR A 207 -11.27 -4.78 0.35
CA TYR A 207 -12.13 -4.49 1.51
C TYR A 207 -12.77 -3.10 1.47
N THR A 208 -12.10 -2.08 0.92
CA THR A 208 -12.66 -0.73 0.74
C THR A 208 -13.87 -0.70 -0.19
N GLN A 209 -13.94 -1.61 -1.16
CA GLN A 209 -15.07 -1.73 -2.09
C GLN A 209 -16.30 -2.37 -1.44
N LEU A 210 -16.14 -3.06 -0.31
CA LEU A 210 -17.26 -3.61 0.45
C LEU A 210 -18.01 -2.50 1.22
N ILE A 211 -17.38 -1.36 1.49
CA ILE A 211 -17.98 -0.30 2.32
C ILE A 211 -19.27 0.27 1.69
N PRO A 212 -19.32 0.67 0.40
CA PRO A 212 -20.56 1.12 -0.23
C PRO A 212 -21.66 0.04 -0.27
N LEU A 213 -21.29 -1.22 -0.44
CA LEU A 213 -22.22 -2.34 -0.40
C LEU A 213 -22.86 -2.49 0.99
N LEU A 214 -22.03 -2.47 2.04
CA LEU A 214 -22.49 -2.52 3.45
C LEU A 214 -23.38 -1.32 3.80
N LEU A 215 -23.04 -0.13 3.30
CA LEU A 215 -23.88 1.07 3.45
C LEU A 215 -25.28 0.86 2.87
N GLU A 216 -25.39 0.39 1.64
CA GLU A 216 -26.68 0.12 1.01
C GLU A 216 -27.43 -1.03 1.69
N ALA A 217 -26.73 -2.05 2.20
CA ALA A 217 -27.35 -3.13 2.97
C ALA A 217 -27.96 -2.63 4.28
N ILE A 218 -27.30 -1.71 4.99
CA ILE A 218 -27.82 -1.08 6.21
C ILE A 218 -29.07 -0.23 5.90
N LYS A 219 -29.05 0.54 4.80
CA LYS A 219 -30.22 1.31 4.35
C LYS A 219 -31.39 0.37 4.03
N ALA A 220 -31.14 -0.70 3.28
CA ALA A 220 -32.15 -1.70 2.95
C ALA A 220 -32.73 -2.38 4.20
N LEU A 221 -31.88 -2.75 5.16
CA LEU A 221 -32.29 -3.31 6.45
C LEU A 221 -33.20 -2.34 7.22
N SER A 222 -32.81 -1.06 7.31
CA SER A 222 -33.62 -0.03 7.99
C SER A 222 -34.99 0.16 7.32
N SER A 223 -35.02 0.18 5.98
CA SER A 223 -36.27 0.27 5.22
C SER A 223 -37.18 -0.95 5.43
N ASN A 224 -36.61 -2.16 5.49
CA ASN A 224 -37.38 -3.38 5.74
C ASN A 224 -37.97 -3.39 7.16
N SER A 225 -37.21 -2.97 8.17
CA SER A 225 -37.73 -2.85 9.54
C SER A 225 -38.91 -1.88 9.62
N LYS A 226 -38.80 -0.69 9.01
CA LYS A 226 -39.91 0.29 8.96
C LYS A 226 -41.16 -0.28 8.28
N ARG A 227 -40.99 -1.00 7.16
CA ARG A 227 -42.11 -1.68 6.49
C ARG A 227 -42.76 -2.71 7.40
N ASN A 228 -41.96 -3.53 8.08
CA ASN A 228 -42.47 -4.54 9.00
C ASN A 228 -43.27 -3.92 10.15
N ASP A 229 -42.82 -2.78 10.69
CA ASP A 229 -43.55 -2.07 11.74
C ASP A 229 -44.88 -1.49 11.26
N LEU A 230 -44.91 -0.94 10.04
CA LEU A 230 -46.15 -0.47 9.42
C LEU A 230 -47.16 -1.61 9.23
N VAL A 231 -46.70 -2.74 8.69
CA VAL A 231 -47.55 -3.93 8.50
C VAL A 231 -48.07 -4.46 9.84
N LYS A 232 -47.22 -4.53 10.86
CA LYS A 232 -47.62 -4.92 12.22
C LYS A 232 -48.65 -3.97 12.80
N ASN A 233 -48.44 -2.65 12.70
CA ASN A 233 -49.36 -1.66 13.24
C ASN A 233 -50.71 -1.68 12.53
N GLN A 234 -50.72 -1.87 11.20
CA GLN A 234 -51.95 -2.04 10.44
C GLN A 234 -52.70 -3.31 10.86
N SER A 235 -51.97 -4.42 11.02
CA SER A 235 -52.56 -5.69 11.50
C SER A 235 -53.14 -5.54 12.91
N ILE A 236 -52.44 -4.85 13.82
CA ILE A 236 -52.92 -4.56 15.19
C ILE A 236 -54.18 -3.70 15.16
N ARG A 237 -54.27 -2.70 14.27
CA ARG A 237 -55.48 -1.87 14.13
C ARG A 237 -56.67 -2.70 13.68
N ILE A 238 -56.50 -3.49 12.61
CA ILE A 238 -57.55 -4.38 12.09
C ILE A 238 -58.03 -5.35 13.17
N LEU A 239 -57.10 -5.97 13.90
CA LEU A 239 -57.44 -6.89 14.99
C LEU A 239 -58.20 -6.21 16.14
N ARG A 240 -57.88 -4.94 16.46
CA ARG A 240 -58.63 -4.18 17.47
C ARG A 240 -60.06 -3.90 17.02
N ASP A 241 -60.22 -3.46 15.76
CA ASP A 241 -61.54 -3.18 15.19
C ASP A 241 -62.42 -4.45 15.17
N ASP A 242 -61.84 -5.61 14.83
CA ASP A 242 -62.54 -6.90 14.87
C ASP A 242 -62.91 -7.32 16.30
N VAL A 243 -62.02 -7.12 17.27
CA VAL A 243 -62.30 -7.40 18.69
C VAL A 243 -63.45 -6.53 19.19
N ASP A 244 -63.44 -5.24 18.89
CA ASP A 244 -64.50 -4.31 19.29
C ASP A 244 -65.85 -4.70 18.66
N ARG A 245 -65.84 -5.11 17.39
CA ARG A 245 -67.04 -5.60 16.68
C ARG A 245 -67.60 -6.88 17.30
N LEU A 246 -66.73 -7.83 17.65
CA LEU A 246 -67.14 -9.08 18.30
C LEU A 246 -67.69 -8.81 19.71
N GLN A 247 -67.06 -7.92 20.47
CA GLN A 247 -67.56 -7.51 21.79
C GLN A 247 -68.96 -6.87 21.68
N TYR A 248 -69.18 -6.02 20.67
CA TYR A 248 -70.49 -5.44 20.39
C TYR A 248 -71.54 -6.51 20.05
N GLN A 249 -71.21 -7.45 19.17
CA GLN A 249 -72.11 -8.56 18.83
C GLN A 249 -72.46 -9.41 20.06
N VAL A 250 -71.47 -9.76 20.89
CA VAL A 250 -71.68 -10.51 22.13
C VAL A 250 -72.59 -9.73 23.10
N ALA A 251 -72.41 -8.42 23.21
CA ALA A 251 -73.25 -7.58 24.07
C ALA A 251 -74.71 -7.53 23.58
N GLU A 252 -74.94 -7.43 22.27
CA GLU A 252 -76.28 -7.50 21.67
C GLU A 252 -76.95 -8.85 21.90
N TYR A 253 -76.23 -9.97 21.66
CA TYR A 253 -76.77 -11.30 21.93
C TYR A 253 -77.17 -11.50 23.40
N LYS A 254 -76.41 -10.96 24.34
CA LYS A 254 -76.73 -11.03 25.77
C LYS A 254 -78.01 -10.29 26.17
N LYS A 255 -78.46 -9.29 25.41
CA LYS A 255 -79.72 -8.58 25.66
C LYS A 255 -80.95 -9.37 25.22
N LEU A 256 -80.77 -10.37 24.36
CA LEU A 256 -81.83 -11.20 23.79
C LEU A 256 -82.12 -12.47 24.61
N LEU A 257 -81.35 -12.72 25.66
CA LEU A 257 -81.50 -13.81 26.64
C LEU A 257 -82.10 -13.27 27.93
#